data_AF-A0A8H6F8N5-F1
#
_entry.id   AF-A0A8H6F8N5-F1
#
_cell.length_a   1.000
_cell.length_b   1.000
_cell.length_c   1.000
_cell.angle_alpha   90.00
_cell.angle_beta   90.00
_cell.angle_gamma   90.00
#
_symmetry.space_group_name_H-M   'P 1'
#
loop_
_entity.id
_entity.type
_entity.pdbx_description
1 polymer ?
#
loop_
_entity_poly.entity_id
_entity_poly.type
_entity_poly.pdbx_seq_one_letter_code
_entity_poly.pdbx_strand_id
1 'polypeptide(L)'
;MRSTASRITKYPLADRIAAVSNAWKSRTNIVSPDLCDDVIQRLAPSLAQHIGCTIIDINPGIGLWSSKLHDYLKPRNHILMEPKQNVYLPFLQPLLDAPGSRYRLKDWLDSDLWQPKRYVEEGLLHDAEGYGGPPPTTEEPNNSIFIIANLAGQRQKVPGESRAATSAHLKAIDFSRAVRHRSGFQTYGPTRMLMWLSDEDKRALLPRTVGYRGKLSVYMEANLDLEEIVGFPHASGAKIRREDALNIGSSKQVAKRMQENDIKIPLHRQTGAGDRKYDLSEVSRYWHKELQDLEQGFQRGYFSQYAKRPAAEPIDGHMPKEGSGKAKSRTSVTLTPEYKRMMTLRHVANGQNVTIDRINTVLKKQEKIDRMDLDLHREDIKALEQEEIINALDYRIQDFKDELEGLTAKQMKTLFFLDDDRRAFAMDPPLLMWDRRKAEPLSAEKDEFYAPKEIALLDFQPKTTDKFPMTSEQSYYFDLISTSLLGPGGQATLKHLKTIAPGAFEALVPQVPAIRDPRKGGRYDIESVRVRAVTPEMFHGLAVAWDNWVFKPPIEDALTQFGTNFKEGTALRKGAIARL
;
A
#
# COMPACT_ATOMS: atom_id res chain seq x y z
N MET A 1 39.86 23.46 6.97
CA MET A 1 40.14 22.07 6.54
C MET A 1 39.44 21.12 7.51
N ARG A 2 38.29 20.55 7.13
CA ARG A 2 37.63 19.48 7.90
C ARG A 2 38.13 18.15 7.37
N SER A 3 38.79 17.39 8.23
CA SER A 3 39.33 16.05 7.99
C SER A 3 38.31 15.14 7.29
N THR A 4 38.53 14.87 6.01
CA THR A 4 37.86 13.82 5.23
C THR A 4 38.47 12.47 5.59
N ALA A 5 38.06 11.91 6.73
CA ALA A 5 38.21 10.48 6.94
C ALA A 5 37.26 9.81 5.96
N SER A 6 37.82 9.27 4.87
CA SER A 6 37.14 8.39 3.92
C SER A 6 36.44 7.28 4.70
N ARG A 7 35.10 7.35 4.79
CA ARG A 7 34.32 6.17 5.18
C ARG A 7 34.39 5.22 3.99
N ILE A 8 35.23 4.19 4.10
CA ILE A 8 35.18 3.06 3.16
C ILE A 8 33.78 2.48 3.28
N THR A 9 32.95 2.68 2.26
CA THR A 9 31.62 2.04 2.24
C THR A 9 31.79 0.56 1.91
N LYS A 10 30.89 -0.28 2.42
CA LYS A 10 30.90 -1.74 2.16
C LYS A 10 30.87 -2.08 0.66
N TYR A 11 30.34 -1.19 -0.17
CA TYR A 11 30.17 -1.36 -1.60
C TYR A 11 30.95 -0.30 -2.38
N PRO A 12 31.99 -0.66 -3.16
CA PRO A 12 32.79 0.30 -3.93
C PRO A 12 31.97 1.19 -4.88
N LEU A 13 30.82 0.71 -5.36
CA LEU A 13 29.89 1.50 -6.17
C LEU A 13 29.30 2.68 -5.39
N ALA A 14 29.04 2.54 -4.09
CA ALA A 14 28.56 3.65 -3.27
C ALA A 14 29.59 4.77 -3.20
N ASP A 15 30.88 4.45 -3.04
CA ASP A 15 31.96 5.44 -3.06
C ASP A 15 32.06 6.16 -4.41
N ARG A 16 31.95 5.42 -5.51
CA ARG A 16 31.96 6.00 -6.86
C ARG A 16 30.79 6.95 -7.10
N ILE A 17 29.59 6.63 -6.63
CA ILE A 17 28.42 7.52 -6.74
C ILE A 17 28.59 8.74 -5.83
N ALA A 18 29.18 8.57 -4.65
CA ALA A 18 29.45 9.67 -3.73
C ALA A 18 30.42 10.71 -4.31
N ALA A 19 31.35 10.29 -5.16
CA ALA A 19 32.24 11.19 -5.88
C ALA A 19 31.52 12.04 -6.95
N VAL A 20 30.31 11.65 -7.39
CA VAL A 20 29.52 12.40 -8.37
C VAL A 20 28.63 13.42 -7.64
N SER A 21 28.90 14.71 -7.90
CA SER A 21 28.15 15.82 -7.29
C SER A 21 26.64 15.68 -7.50
N ASN A 22 25.86 15.86 -6.44
CA ASN A 22 24.39 15.78 -6.41
C ASN A 22 23.75 14.41 -6.76
N ALA A 23 24.51 13.33 -6.93
CA ALA A 23 23.93 11.99 -7.21
C ALA A 23 23.08 11.43 -6.05
N TRP A 24 23.33 11.87 -4.81
CA TRP A 24 22.48 11.51 -3.65
C TRP A 24 21.11 12.23 -3.65
N LYS A 25 20.98 13.35 -4.38
CA LYS A 25 19.73 14.12 -4.47
C LYS A 25 18.79 13.58 -5.54
N SER A 26 19.28 12.78 -6.49
CA SER A 26 18.50 12.40 -7.68
C SER A 26 17.56 11.22 -7.44
N ARG A 27 18.09 10.07 -7.01
CA ARG A 27 17.39 8.77 -6.92
C ARG A 27 18.16 7.81 -6.02
N THR A 28 17.46 6.92 -5.33
CA THR A 28 18.10 5.84 -4.57
C THR A 28 18.52 4.73 -5.52
N ASN A 29 19.79 4.33 -5.45
CA ASN A 29 20.40 3.33 -6.34
C ASN A 29 20.73 2.05 -5.57
N ILE A 30 20.51 0.88 -6.17
CA ILE A 30 20.97 -0.39 -5.61
C ILE A 30 22.48 -0.49 -5.82
N VAL A 31 23.23 -0.78 -4.76
CA VAL A 31 24.70 -0.91 -4.80
C VAL A 31 25.20 -2.28 -4.34
N SER A 32 24.31 -3.16 -3.86
CA SER A 32 24.62 -4.52 -3.43
C SER A 32 24.44 -5.53 -4.58
N PRO A 33 25.53 -6.13 -5.11
CA PRO A 33 25.42 -7.20 -6.09
C PRO A 33 24.72 -8.44 -5.53
N ASP A 34 24.98 -8.78 -4.27
CA ASP A 34 24.40 -9.94 -3.57
C ASP A 34 22.87 -9.83 -3.49
N LEU A 35 22.35 -8.63 -3.24
CA LEU A 35 20.90 -8.40 -3.26
C LEU A 35 20.31 -8.67 -4.64
N CYS A 36 20.98 -8.21 -5.71
CA CYS A 36 20.51 -8.47 -7.07
C CYS A 36 20.54 -9.97 -7.40
N ASP A 37 21.57 -10.69 -6.97
CA ASP A 37 21.71 -12.12 -7.21
C ASP A 37 20.63 -12.93 -6.46
N ASP A 38 20.39 -12.62 -5.18
CA ASP A 38 19.32 -13.24 -4.38
C ASP A 38 17.93 -13.01 -5.00
N VAL A 39 17.68 -11.80 -5.52
CA VAL A 39 16.43 -11.45 -6.22
C VAL A 39 16.26 -12.25 -7.50
N ILE A 40 17.29 -12.30 -8.33
CA ILE A 40 17.26 -13.06 -9.59
C ILE A 40 17.03 -14.54 -9.29
N GLN A 41 17.71 -15.10 -8.28
CA GLN A 41 17.51 -16.49 -7.87
C GLN A 41 16.07 -16.75 -7.40
N ARG A 42 15.49 -15.86 -6.59
CA ARG A 42 14.09 -15.96 -6.13
C ARG A 42 13.10 -15.93 -7.29
N LEU A 43 13.37 -15.13 -8.31
CA LEU A 43 12.51 -14.94 -9.48
C LEU A 43 12.81 -15.90 -10.64
N ALA A 44 13.95 -16.60 -10.61
CA ALA A 44 14.49 -17.39 -11.71
C ALA A 44 13.46 -18.33 -12.37
N PRO A 45 12.66 -19.12 -11.63
CA PRO A 45 11.64 -19.99 -12.25
C PRO A 45 10.62 -19.22 -13.09
N SER A 46 10.20 -18.04 -12.62
CA SER A 46 9.24 -17.18 -13.33
C SER A 46 9.88 -16.31 -14.42
N LEU A 47 11.20 -16.07 -14.34
CA LEU A 47 11.93 -15.27 -15.33
C LEU A 47 12.42 -16.10 -16.51
N ALA A 48 12.48 -17.43 -16.39
CA ALA A 48 12.95 -18.32 -17.46
C ALA A 48 12.20 -18.12 -18.78
N GLN A 49 10.89 -17.82 -18.72
CA GLN A 49 10.08 -17.54 -19.90
C GLN A 49 10.49 -16.27 -20.67
N HIS A 50 11.24 -15.36 -20.03
CA HIS A 50 11.70 -14.09 -20.59
C HIS A 50 13.14 -14.15 -21.10
N ILE A 51 13.79 -15.32 -21.13
CA ILE A 51 15.14 -15.44 -21.70
C ILE A 51 15.09 -15.03 -23.19
N GLY A 52 16.00 -14.15 -23.60
CA GLY A 52 16.04 -13.60 -24.95
C GLY A 52 14.98 -12.53 -25.25
N CYS A 53 14.29 -11.99 -24.23
CA CYS A 53 13.37 -10.87 -24.40
C CYS A 53 14.10 -9.58 -24.83
N THR A 54 13.37 -8.52 -25.15
CA THR A 54 13.88 -7.14 -25.13
C THR A 54 13.52 -6.49 -23.80
N ILE A 55 14.53 -5.91 -23.16
CA ILE A 55 14.36 -5.20 -21.88
C ILE A 55 14.17 -3.71 -22.15
N ILE A 56 13.09 -3.15 -21.61
CA ILE A 56 12.88 -1.71 -21.50
C ILE A 56 13.26 -1.29 -20.08
N ASP A 57 14.38 -0.59 -19.92
CA ASP A 57 14.92 -0.18 -18.63
C ASP A 57 14.76 1.31 -18.39
N ILE A 58 13.79 1.63 -17.53
CA ILE A 58 13.41 2.97 -17.16
C ILE A 58 14.23 3.38 -15.93
N ASN A 59 14.95 4.50 -16.04
CA ASN A 59 15.69 5.08 -14.93
C ASN A 59 16.79 4.16 -14.35
N PRO A 60 17.67 3.55 -15.17
CA PRO A 60 18.64 2.55 -14.73
C PRO A 60 19.64 3.07 -13.68
N GLY A 61 19.88 4.39 -13.64
CA GLY A 61 20.85 4.99 -12.73
C GLY A 61 22.25 4.44 -12.99
N ILE A 62 22.84 3.79 -11.99
CA ILE A 62 24.19 3.23 -12.15
C ILE A 62 24.26 1.92 -12.94
N GLY A 63 23.12 1.34 -13.32
CA GLY A 63 23.08 0.14 -14.17
C GLY A 63 23.45 -1.18 -13.49
N LEU A 64 23.62 -1.24 -12.16
CA LEU A 64 23.94 -2.50 -11.47
C LEU A 64 22.82 -3.54 -11.65
N TRP A 65 21.59 -3.19 -11.29
CA TRP A 65 20.42 -4.05 -11.47
C TRP A 65 20.23 -4.44 -12.94
N SER A 66 20.37 -3.45 -13.84
CA SER A 66 20.32 -3.62 -15.29
C SER A 66 21.31 -4.68 -15.77
N SER A 67 22.57 -4.59 -15.33
CA SER A 67 23.64 -5.52 -15.73
C SER A 67 23.38 -6.95 -15.24
N LYS A 68 22.99 -7.11 -13.98
CA LYS A 68 22.67 -8.42 -13.39
C LYS A 68 21.51 -9.10 -14.11
N LEU A 69 20.45 -8.35 -14.40
CA LEU A 69 19.30 -8.91 -15.10
C LEU A 69 19.60 -9.19 -16.58
N HIS A 70 20.37 -8.32 -17.25
CA HIS A 70 20.87 -8.57 -18.61
C HIS A 70 21.66 -9.87 -18.67
N ASP A 71 22.53 -10.10 -17.69
CA ASP A 71 23.34 -11.32 -17.64
C ASP A 71 22.50 -12.57 -17.43
N TYR A 72 21.39 -12.48 -16.70
CA TYR A 72 20.50 -13.62 -16.52
C TYR A 72 19.60 -13.85 -17.75
N LEU A 73 18.91 -12.81 -18.23
CA LEU A 73 17.92 -12.92 -19.31
C LEU A 73 18.54 -13.03 -20.70
N LYS A 74 19.79 -12.60 -20.88
CA LYS A 74 20.48 -12.54 -22.18
C LYS A 74 19.58 -11.90 -23.26
N PRO A 75 19.12 -10.66 -23.05
CA PRO A 75 18.08 -10.05 -23.88
C PRO A 75 18.58 -9.71 -25.27
N ARG A 76 17.72 -9.71 -26.31
CA ARG A 76 18.12 -9.33 -27.69
C ARG A 76 18.49 -7.85 -27.79
N ASN A 77 17.70 -6.98 -27.18
CA ASN A 77 18.03 -5.58 -26.93
C ASN A 77 17.81 -5.24 -25.46
N HIS A 78 18.63 -4.36 -24.91
CA HIS A 78 18.44 -3.79 -23.57
C HIS A 78 18.44 -2.26 -23.70
N ILE A 79 17.26 -1.67 -23.71
CA ILE A 79 17.05 -0.26 -24.00
C ILE A 79 17.07 0.52 -22.69
N LEU A 80 18.10 1.35 -22.51
CA LEU A 80 18.31 2.18 -21.34
C LEU A 80 17.68 3.56 -21.57
N MET A 81 16.82 4.01 -20.65
CA MET A 81 16.17 5.32 -20.70
C MET A 81 16.49 6.11 -19.43
N GLU A 82 17.48 7.00 -19.51
CA GLU A 82 17.98 7.75 -18.36
C GLU A 82 17.82 9.26 -18.55
N PRO A 83 16.90 9.94 -17.83
CA PRO A 83 16.71 11.39 -17.95
C PRO A 83 17.90 12.20 -17.40
N LYS A 84 18.70 11.64 -16.49
CA LYS A 84 19.86 12.32 -15.88
C LYS A 84 21.17 11.77 -16.44
N GLN A 85 21.29 11.75 -17.77
CA GLN A 85 22.50 11.27 -18.45
C GLN A 85 23.76 11.99 -17.97
N ASN A 86 23.69 13.28 -17.65
CA ASN A 86 24.82 14.05 -17.10
C ASN A 86 25.38 13.49 -15.78
N VAL A 87 24.59 12.74 -15.02
CA VAL A 87 25.01 12.08 -13.77
C VAL A 87 25.37 10.63 -14.02
N TYR A 88 24.58 9.92 -14.82
CA TYR A 88 24.60 8.46 -14.88
C TYR A 88 25.30 7.88 -16.11
N LEU A 89 25.47 8.64 -17.20
CA LEU A 89 26.14 8.17 -18.40
C LEU A 89 27.55 7.60 -18.11
N PRO A 90 28.39 8.18 -17.22
CA PRO A 90 29.68 7.58 -16.89
C PRO A 90 29.62 6.15 -16.30
N PHE A 91 28.47 5.76 -15.72
CA PHE A 91 28.25 4.40 -15.21
C PHE A 91 27.68 3.48 -16.28
N LEU A 92 26.87 4.01 -17.20
CA LEU A 92 26.20 3.25 -18.26
C LEU A 92 27.09 3.07 -19.50
N GLN A 93 28.01 4.00 -19.76
CA GLN A 93 28.90 3.99 -20.93
C GLN A 93 29.70 2.68 -21.07
N PRO A 94 30.28 2.10 -20.00
CA PRO A 94 30.95 0.80 -20.11
C PRO A 94 30.05 -0.34 -20.58
N LEU A 95 28.74 -0.28 -20.29
CA LEU A 95 27.77 -1.26 -20.79
C LEU A 95 27.48 -1.05 -22.28
N LEU A 96 27.41 0.21 -22.73
CA LEU A 96 27.19 0.58 -24.13
C LEU A 96 28.39 0.23 -25.02
N ASP A 97 29.61 0.48 -24.52
CA ASP A 97 30.85 0.32 -25.29
C ASP A 97 31.40 -1.11 -25.29
N ALA A 98 30.83 -2.00 -24.48
CA ALA A 98 31.27 -3.39 -24.41
C ALA A 98 31.22 -4.05 -25.80
N PRO A 99 32.23 -4.85 -26.19
CA PRO A 99 32.22 -5.55 -27.48
C PRO A 99 30.97 -6.42 -27.63
N GLY A 100 30.24 -6.24 -28.75
CA GLY A 100 28.98 -6.94 -28.99
C GLY A 100 27.83 -6.53 -28.06
N SER A 101 27.94 -5.36 -27.41
CA SER A 101 26.92 -4.84 -26.51
C SER A 101 25.55 -4.81 -27.17
N ARG A 102 24.56 -5.31 -26.43
CA ARG A 102 23.14 -5.23 -26.79
C ARG A 102 22.41 -4.13 -26.02
N TYR A 103 23.15 -3.29 -25.29
CA TYR A 103 22.61 -2.10 -24.67
C TYR A 103 22.41 -0.99 -25.71
N ARG A 104 21.29 -0.28 -25.62
CA ARG A 104 20.97 0.87 -26.48
C ARG A 104 20.50 2.00 -25.60
N LEU A 105 21.14 3.16 -25.70
CA LEU A 105 20.68 4.36 -24.99
C LEU A 105 19.62 5.05 -25.84
N LYS A 106 18.44 5.29 -25.27
CA LYS A 106 17.37 6.06 -25.89
C LYS A 106 17.13 7.34 -25.08
N ASP A 107 16.94 8.45 -25.78
CA ASP A 107 16.63 9.72 -25.14
C ASP A 107 15.30 9.66 -24.36
N TRP A 108 15.27 10.33 -23.21
CA TRP A 108 14.09 10.39 -22.36
C TRP A 108 13.12 11.45 -22.88
N LEU A 109 12.04 10.98 -23.51
CA LEU A 109 10.86 11.80 -23.80
C LEU A 109 9.65 11.12 -23.15
N ASP A 110 9.05 11.76 -22.15
CA ASP A 110 7.93 11.18 -21.37
C ASP A 110 6.75 10.78 -22.26
N SER A 111 6.54 11.47 -23.38
CA SER A 111 5.54 11.14 -24.40
C SER A 111 5.83 9.82 -25.14
N ASP A 112 7.10 9.45 -25.26
CA ASP A 112 7.56 8.37 -26.15
C ASP A 112 7.64 7.04 -25.42
N LEU A 113 7.64 7.06 -24.08
CA LEU A 113 7.77 5.86 -23.26
C LEU A 113 6.75 4.79 -23.63
N TRP A 114 5.51 5.20 -23.94
CA TRP A 114 4.38 4.31 -24.22
C TRP A 114 4.03 4.21 -25.71
N GLN A 115 4.95 4.55 -26.61
CA GLN A 115 4.73 4.50 -28.06
C GLN A 115 5.56 3.37 -28.70
N PRO A 116 5.15 2.10 -28.59
CA PRO A 116 5.92 0.97 -29.10
C PRO A 116 6.31 1.08 -30.58
N LYS A 117 5.43 1.68 -31.40
CA LYS A 117 5.69 1.91 -32.83
C LYS A 117 6.99 2.68 -33.09
N ARG A 118 7.32 3.67 -32.25
CA ARG A 118 8.59 4.42 -32.39
C ARG A 118 9.82 3.56 -32.13
N TYR A 119 9.73 2.63 -31.18
CA TYR A 119 10.84 1.70 -30.92
C TYR A 119 11.06 0.76 -32.10
N VAL A 120 9.98 0.38 -32.80
CA VAL A 120 10.07 -0.38 -34.04
C VAL A 120 10.70 0.44 -35.16
N GLU A 121 10.23 1.67 -35.37
CA GLU A 121 10.76 2.60 -36.38
C GLU A 121 12.26 2.90 -36.17
N GLU A 122 12.70 2.97 -34.91
CA GLU A 122 14.11 3.17 -34.54
C GLU A 122 14.95 1.87 -34.56
N GLY A 123 14.35 0.73 -34.91
CA GLY A 123 15.02 -0.58 -34.93
C GLY A 123 15.41 -1.11 -33.54
N LEU A 124 14.81 -0.57 -32.48
CA LEU A 124 15.02 -0.99 -31.09
C LEU A 124 14.11 -2.16 -30.69
N LEU A 125 12.93 -2.27 -31.32
CA LEU A 125 12.06 -3.43 -31.27
C LEU A 125 11.89 -4.03 -32.68
N HIS A 126 11.87 -5.35 -32.76
CA HIS A 126 11.52 -6.06 -33.98
C HIS A 126 9.99 -6.13 -34.14
N ASP A 127 9.49 -6.09 -35.37
CA ASP A 127 8.06 -6.26 -35.68
C ASP A 127 7.49 -7.55 -35.08
N ALA A 128 8.29 -8.61 -34.96
CA ALA A 128 7.91 -9.88 -34.33
C ALA A 128 7.75 -9.80 -32.81
N GLU A 129 8.35 -8.80 -32.14
CA GLU A 129 8.14 -8.51 -30.72
C GLU A 129 6.84 -7.73 -30.47
N GLY A 130 6.27 -7.19 -31.55
CA GLY A 130 5.01 -6.46 -31.57
C GLY A 130 3.94 -7.06 -32.49
N TYR A 131 4.11 -8.29 -33.00
CA TYR A 131 3.35 -8.86 -34.11
C TYR A 131 3.12 -7.86 -35.26
N GLY A 132 3.87 -7.98 -36.36
CA GLY A 132 3.61 -7.26 -37.62
C GLY A 132 2.27 -7.58 -38.32
N GLY A 133 1.27 -8.05 -37.57
CA GLY A 133 -0.12 -8.27 -37.96
C GLY A 133 -1.09 -7.48 -37.06
N PRO A 134 -2.41 -7.64 -37.22
CA PRO A 134 -3.37 -7.04 -36.29
C PRO A 134 -3.08 -7.48 -34.83
N PRO A 135 -3.36 -6.63 -33.82
CA PRO A 135 -3.11 -6.96 -32.41
C PRO A 135 -3.69 -8.35 -32.12
N PRO A 136 -2.90 -9.27 -31.54
CA PRO A 136 -3.41 -10.60 -31.25
C PRO A 136 -4.60 -10.45 -30.30
N THR A 137 -5.69 -11.17 -30.57
CA THR A 137 -6.86 -11.23 -29.69
C THR A 137 -6.57 -12.00 -28.39
N THR A 138 -5.33 -12.42 -28.19
CA THR A 138 -4.92 -13.33 -27.13
C THR A 138 -4.66 -12.57 -25.83
N GLU A 139 -5.31 -13.03 -24.77
CA GLU A 139 -5.01 -12.70 -23.38
C GLU A 139 -3.67 -13.32 -22.90
N GLU A 140 -2.95 -13.99 -23.80
CA GLU A 140 -1.68 -14.66 -23.53
C GLU A 140 -0.56 -13.66 -23.19
N PRO A 141 0.17 -13.88 -22.08
CA PRO A 141 1.28 -13.01 -21.65
C PRO A 141 2.33 -12.79 -22.75
N ASN A 142 2.75 -11.53 -22.93
CA ASN A 142 3.89 -11.22 -23.78
C ASN A 142 5.19 -11.44 -23.00
N ASN A 143 5.90 -12.51 -23.36
CA ASN A 143 7.19 -12.85 -22.78
C ASN A 143 8.39 -12.29 -23.55
N SER A 144 8.16 -11.73 -24.75
CA SER A 144 9.20 -11.17 -25.62
C SER A 144 9.64 -9.76 -25.21
N ILE A 145 8.83 -9.05 -24.43
CA ILE A 145 9.14 -7.74 -23.85
C ILE A 145 9.14 -7.86 -22.33
N PHE A 146 10.11 -7.24 -21.67
CA PHE A 146 10.19 -7.17 -20.21
C PHE A 146 10.55 -5.75 -19.78
N ILE A 147 9.77 -5.17 -18.85
CA ILE A 147 10.01 -3.79 -18.42
C ILE A 147 10.60 -3.80 -17.01
N ILE A 148 11.67 -3.04 -16.80
CA ILE A 148 12.19 -2.76 -15.48
C ILE A 148 12.23 -1.25 -15.24
N ALA A 149 12.02 -0.84 -13.99
CA ALA A 149 12.08 0.57 -13.65
C ALA A 149 12.65 0.81 -12.26
N ASN A 150 13.44 1.88 -12.10
CA ASN A 150 13.73 2.45 -10.80
C ASN A 150 13.00 3.79 -10.61
N LEU A 151 11.88 3.73 -9.91
CA LEU A 151 11.03 4.89 -9.61
C LEU A 151 11.22 5.40 -8.17
N ALA A 152 12.25 4.91 -7.45
CA ALA A 152 12.61 5.36 -6.10
C ALA A 152 13.33 6.72 -6.11
N GLY A 153 12.75 7.68 -6.83
CA GLY A 153 13.20 9.06 -6.96
C GLY A 153 12.58 10.01 -5.94
N GLN A 154 12.94 11.30 -6.03
CA GLN A 154 12.32 12.34 -5.21
C GLN A 154 10.90 12.68 -5.71
N ARG A 155 10.04 13.15 -4.79
CA ARG A 155 8.70 13.65 -5.11
C ARG A 155 8.78 14.84 -6.06
N GLN A 156 7.85 14.92 -7.01
CA GLN A 156 7.70 16.10 -7.86
C GLN A 156 6.37 16.77 -7.54
N LYS A 157 6.36 18.10 -7.41
CA LYS A 157 5.12 18.84 -7.27
C LYS A 157 4.47 18.94 -8.65
N VAL A 158 3.37 18.22 -8.86
CA VAL A 158 2.59 18.31 -10.10
C VAL A 158 1.79 19.62 -10.05
N PRO A 159 1.86 20.49 -11.08
CA PRO A 159 1.01 21.68 -11.16
C PRO A 159 -0.47 21.31 -11.04
N GLY A 160 -1.23 21.97 -10.18
CA GLY A 160 -2.66 21.69 -9.97
C GLY A 160 -2.99 20.63 -8.92
N GLU A 161 -2.04 19.77 -8.53
CA GLU A 161 -2.27 18.83 -7.43
C GLU A 161 -2.00 19.47 -6.05
N SER A 162 -2.94 19.26 -5.11
CA SER A 162 -2.80 19.75 -3.73
C SER A 162 -1.68 19.04 -2.94
N ARG A 163 -1.21 17.88 -3.43
CA ARG A 163 -0.09 17.11 -2.87
C ARG A 163 0.87 16.73 -3.98
N ALA A 164 2.16 16.65 -3.66
CA ALA A 164 3.14 16.12 -4.60
C ALA A 164 2.88 14.61 -4.84
N ALA A 165 2.50 14.22 -6.06
CA ALA A 165 2.60 12.84 -6.50
C ALA A 165 4.07 12.44 -6.72
N THR A 166 4.38 11.18 -6.49
CA THR A 166 5.65 10.61 -6.93
C THR A 166 5.53 10.22 -8.40
N SER A 167 6.62 10.28 -9.14
CA SER A 167 6.70 9.68 -10.48
C SER A 167 6.30 8.20 -10.45
N ALA A 168 6.56 7.51 -9.34
CA ALA A 168 6.12 6.14 -9.08
C ALA A 168 4.59 5.98 -9.17
N HIS A 169 3.81 6.82 -8.47
CA HIS A 169 2.35 6.73 -8.51
C HIS A 169 1.79 6.95 -9.93
N LEU A 170 2.25 8.00 -10.61
CA LEU A 170 1.77 8.34 -11.95
C LEU A 170 2.07 7.21 -12.95
N LYS A 171 3.32 6.71 -12.96
CA LYS A 171 3.71 5.63 -13.88
C LYS A 171 3.02 4.30 -13.54
N ALA A 172 2.78 3.99 -12.26
CA ALA A 172 2.00 2.81 -11.88
C ALA A 172 0.54 2.90 -12.33
N ILE A 173 -0.09 4.09 -12.24
CA ILE A 173 -1.43 4.33 -12.79
C ILE A 173 -1.42 4.17 -14.31
N ASP A 174 -0.50 4.83 -15.00
CA ASP A 174 -0.40 4.78 -16.46
C ASP A 174 -0.25 3.34 -16.95
N PHE A 175 0.57 2.55 -16.26
CA PHE A 175 0.72 1.13 -16.57
C PHE A 175 -0.56 0.34 -16.33
N SER A 176 -1.18 0.49 -15.16
CA SER A 176 -2.43 -0.22 -14.86
C SER A 176 -3.54 0.14 -15.85
N ARG A 177 -3.57 1.38 -16.35
CA ARG A 177 -4.45 1.82 -17.42
C ARG A 177 -4.07 1.21 -18.77
N ALA A 178 -2.78 1.13 -19.07
CA ALA A 178 -2.29 0.50 -20.29
C ALA A 178 -2.70 -0.98 -20.37
N VAL A 179 -2.64 -1.70 -19.24
CA VAL A 179 -3.14 -3.09 -19.16
C VAL A 179 -4.62 -3.15 -19.48
N ARG A 180 -5.43 -2.29 -18.84
CA ARG A 180 -6.88 -2.24 -19.05
C ARG A 180 -7.27 -1.90 -20.48
N HIS A 181 -6.62 -0.92 -21.08
CA HIS A 181 -6.97 -0.39 -22.39
C HIS A 181 -6.20 -1.03 -23.54
N ARG A 182 -5.35 -2.04 -23.26
CA ARG A 182 -4.47 -2.67 -24.25
C ARG A 182 -3.68 -1.63 -25.05
N SER A 183 -3.07 -0.67 -24.35
CA SER A 183 -2.31 0.42 -24.96
C SER A 183 -0.82 0.36 -24.64
N GLY A 184 0.00 1.11 -25.38
CA GLY A 184 1.46 1.03 -25.27
C GLY A 184 1.98 -0.38 -25.49
N PHE A 185 2.95 -0.83 -24.69
CA PHE A 185 3.48 -2.20 -24.80
C PHE A 185 2.44 -3.29 -24.51
N GLN A 186 1.31 -2.96 -23.86
CA GLN A 186 0.23 -3.90 -23.56
C GLN A 186 -0.64 -4.21 -24.79
N THR A 187 -0.51 -3.43 -25.87
CA THR A 187 -1.13 -3.72 -27.17
C THR A 187 -0.63 -5.04 -27.76
N TYR A 188 0.57 -5.47 -27.39
CA TYR A 188 1.18 -6.72 -27.86
C TYR A 188 0.98 -7.89 -26.91
N GLY A 189 -0.01 -7.79 -26.01
CA GLY A 189 -0.27 -8.74 -24.95
C GLY A 189 0.18 -8.25 -23.56
N PRO A 190 -0.32 -8.87 -22.49
CA PRO A 190 0.02 -8.52 -21.12
C PRO A 190 1.54 -8.64 -20.87
N THR A 191 2.22 -7.50 -20.71
CA THR A 191 3.67 -7.40 -20.51
C THR A 191 4.01 -7.22 -19.02
N ARG A 192 4.84 -8.11 -18.47
CA ARG A 192 5.28 -8.10 -17.05
C ARG A 192 6.32 -7.01 -16.78
N MET A 193 6.35 -6.52 -15.54
CA MET A 193 7.37 -5.56 -15.12
C MET A 193 7.90 -5.75 -13.70
N LEU A 194 9.11 -5.27 -13.45
CA LEU A 194 9.69 -5.14 -12.10
C LEU A 194 10.02 -3.67 -11.79
N MET A 195 9.50 -3.14 -10.69
CA MET A 195 9.71 -1.74 -10.33
C MET A 195 10.26 -1.58 -8.92
N TRP A 196 11.36 -0.83 -8.80
CA TRP A 196 11.87 -0.33 -7.53
C TRP A 196 11.13 0.93 -7.13
N LEU A 197 10.54 0.93 -5.93
CA LEU A 197 9.69 2.00 -5.40
C LEU A 197 10.15 2.39 -4.00
N SER A 198 9.81 3.60 -3.55
CA SER A 198 9.94 3.93 -2.13
C SER A 198 8.94 3.12 -1.27
N ASP A 199 9.25 2.88 0.01
CA ASP A 199 8.30 2.21 0.91
C ASP A 199 6.94 2.93 1.01
N GLU A 200 6.95 4.26 0.87
CA GLU A 200 5.74 5.08 0.89
C GLU A 200 4.86 4.83 -0.35
N ASP A 201 5.44 4.77 -1.54
CA ASP A 201 4.70 4.51 -2.78
C ASP A 201 4.16 3.08 -2.81
N LYS A 202 4.98 2.11 -2.39
CA LYS A 202 4.55 0.72 -2.22
C LYS A 202 3.29 0.64 -1.36
N ARG A 203 3.22 1.37 -0.26
CA ARG A 203 2.10 1.31 0.69
C ARG A 203 0.77 1.70 0.07
N ALA A 204 0.77 2.59 -0.93
CA ALA A 204 -0.43 3.01 -1.65
C ALA A 204 -0.85 2.02 -2.75
N LEU A 205 0.11 1.28 -3.33
CA LEU A 205 -0.14 0.29 -4.39
C LEU A 205 -0.47 -1.11 -3.84
N LEU A 206 0.29 -1.55 -2.83
CA LEU A 206 0.20 -2.85 -2.18
C LEU A 206 0.01 -2.66 -0.66
N PRO A 207 -1.17 -2.23 -0.20
CA PRO A 207 -1.43 -1.98 1.21
C PRO A 207 -1.44 -3.27 2.02
N ARG A 208 -0.82 -3.24 3.21
CA ARG A 208 -0.84 -4.34 4.19
C ARG A 208 -2.03 -4.30 5.15
N THR A 209 -2.79 -3.18 5.15
CA THR A 209 -4.01 -2.94 5.92
C THR A 209 -5.00 -2.14 5.06
N VAL A 210 -6.29 -2.40 5.22
CA VAL A 210 -7.40 -1.68 4.58
C VAL A 210 -7.37 -0.18 4.85
N GLY A 211 -6.74 0.26 5.94
CA GLY A 211 -6.57 1.69 6.26
C GLY A 211 -5.78 2.46 5.19
N TYR A 212 -4.91 1.77 4.45
CA TYR A 212 -4.17 2.35 3.31
C TYR A 212 -4.77 2.01 1.95
N ARG A 213 -5.79 1.14 1.90
CA ARG A 213 -6.50 0.81 0.66
C ARG A 213 -7.26 2.04 0.17
N GLY A 214 -7.04 2.39 -1.09
CA GLY A 214 -7.59 3.57 -1.74
C GLY A 214 -7.66 3.39 -3.25
N LYS A 215 -7.92 4.46 -4.01
CA LYS A 215 -8.07 4.41 -5.47
C LYS A 215 -6.92 3.67 -6.16
N LEU A 216 -5.68 4.01 -5.80
CA LEU A 216 -4.47 3.42 -6.36
C LEU A 216 -4.43 1.90 -6.21
N SER A 217 -4.55 1.39 -4.99
CA SER A 217 -4.55 -0.07 -4.74
C SER A 217 -5.72 -0.77 -5.42
N VAL A 218 -6.91 -0.17 -5.45
CA VAL A 218 -8.08 -0.75 -6.15
C VAL A 218 -7.85 -0.87 -7.65
N TYR A 219 -7.23 0.14 -8.27
CA TYR A 219 -6.80 0.05 -9.66
C TYR A 219 -5.80 -1.07 -9.88
N MET A 220 -4.79 -1.18 -9.01
CA MET A 220 -3.81 -2.26 -9.12
C MET A 220 -4.50 -3.61 -8.98
N GLU A 221 -5.31 -3.82 -7.94
CA GLU A 221 -6.03 -5.08 -7.68
C GLU A 221 -6.92 -5.51 -8.86
N ALA A 222 -7.53 -4.56 -9.57
CA ALA A 222 -8.42 -4.82 -10.68
C ALA A 222 -7.69 -5.24 -11.96
N ASN A 223 -6.45 -4.81 -12.16
CA ASN A 223 -5.73 -5.00 -13.43
C ASN A 223 -4.45 -5.84 -13.30
N LEU A 224 -3.91 -6.00 -12.09
CA LEU A 224 -2.58 -6.56 -11.84
C LEU A 224 -2.61 -7.52 -10.66
N ASP A 225 -1.73 -8.51 -10.69
CA ASP A 225 -1.26 -9.25 -9.53
C ASP A 225 0.09 -8.68 -9.09
N LEU A 226 0.09 -7.96 -7.97
CA LEU A 226 1.29 -7.37 -7.40
C LEU A 226 1.89 -8.26 -6.31
N GLU A 227 3.20 -8.51 -6.40
CA GLU A 227 3.97 -9.21 -5.36
C GLU A 227 5.15 -8.35 -4.91
N GLU A 228 5.38 -8.26 -3.59
CA GLU A 228 6.60 -7.67 -3.04
C GLU A 228 7.70 -8.73 -3.06
N ILE A 229 8.76 -8.48 -3.84
CA ILE A 229 9.90 -9.40 -3.97
C ILE A 229 10.98 -9.06 -2.95
N VAL A 230 11.23 -7.76 -2.77
CA VAL A 230 12.20 -7.21 -1.83
C VAL A 230 11.53 -6.12 -1.02
N GLY A 231 11.79 -6.12 0.27
CA GLY A 231 11.33 -5.06 1.15
C GLY A 231 12.11 -4.98 2.44
N PHE A 232 11.81 -3.93 3.20
CA PHE A 232 12.29 -3.81 4.57
C PHE A 232 11.29 -4.50 5.51
N PRO A 233 11.78 -5.20 6.55
CA PRO A 233 10.91 -5.86 7.53
C PRO A 233 10.02 -4.86 8.27
N HIS A 234 10.49 -3.62 8.43
CA HIS A 234 9.77 -2.53 9.09
C HIS A 234 9.29 -1.51 8.04
N ALA A 235 7.97 -1.34 7.92
CA ALA A 235 7.41 -0.22 7.16
C ALA A 235 7.60 1.08 7.95
N SER A 236 8.72 1.79 7.76
CA SER A 236 8.97 3.03 8.47
C SER A 236 7.88 4.07 8.17
N GLY A 237 7.42 4.76 9.22
CA GLY A 237 6.42 5.83 9.08
C GLY A 237 4.97 5.39 8.84
N ALA A 238 4.64 4.09 8.94
CA ALA A 238 3.23 3.65 8.94
C ALA A 238 2.50 4.18 10.19
N LYS A 239 1.49 5.03 9.97
CA LYS A 239 0.61 5.61 11.00
C LYS A 239 -0.53 4.67 11.42
N ILE A 240 -0.96 3.80 10.51
CA ILE A 240 -2.01 2.79 10.74
C ILE A 240 -1.32 1.44 10.77
N ARG A 241 -1.57 0.64 11.80
CA ARG A 241 -1.04 -0.72 11.94
C ARG A 241 -2.17 -1.72 11.97
N ARG A 242 -1.94 -2.87 11.34
CA ARG A 242 -2.79 -4.04 11.36
C ARG A 242 -2.54 -4.85 12.64
N GLU A 243 -3.54 -5.57 13.11
CA GLU A 243 -3.39 -6.49 14.24
C GLU A 243 -2.32 -7.55 13.98
N ASP A 244 -1.48 -7.80 14.99
CA ASP A 244 -0.39 -8.77 14.89
C ASP A 244 -0.89 -10.19 14.66
N ALA A 245 -2.05 -10.56 15.22
CA ALA A 245 -2.68 -11.85 14.97
C ALA A 245 -2.96 -12.08 13.47
N LEU A 246 -3.38 -11.04 12.73
CA LEU A 246 -3.59 -11.12 11.30
C LEU A 246 -2.26 -11.21 10.54
N ASN A 247 -1.23 -10.47 10.96
CA ASN A 247 0.11 -10.56 10.38
C ASN A 247 0.69 -11.97 10.55
N ILE A 248 0.54 -12.57 11.73
CA ILE A 248 0.97 -13.95 12.02
C ILE A 248 0.16 -14.95 11.17
N GLY A 249 -1.17 -14.79 11.11
CA GLY A 249 -2.03 -15.63 10.28
C GLY A 249 -1.64 -15.58 8.79
N SER A 250 -1.42 -14.38 8.28
CA SER A 250 -0.94 -14.12 6.91
C SER A 250 0.40 -14.81 6.65
N SER A 251 1.39 -14.61 7.53
CA SER A 251 2.70 -15.28 7.40
C SER A 251 2.61 -16.81 7.47
N LYS A 252 1.70 -17.38 8.28
CA LYS A 252 1.46 -18.84 8.30
C LYS A 252 0.89 -19.35 6.97
N GLN A 253 -0.08 -18.64 6.38
CA GLN A 253 -0.63 -19.01 5.07
C GLN A 253 0.45 -18.96 3.98
N VAL A 254 1.32 -17.96 4.02
CA VAL A 254 2.41 -17.80 3.06
C VAL A 254 3.48 -18.87 3.24
N ALA A 255 3.85 -19.20 4.48
CA ALA A 255 4.79 -20.29 4.76
C ALA A 255 4.27 -21.63 4.20
N LYS A 256 2.96 -21.90 4.32
CA LYS A 256 2.33 -23.07 3.70
C LYS A 256 2.45 -23.04 2.18
N ARG A 257 2.12 -21.92 1.51
CA ARG A 257 2.28 -21.77 0.05
C ARG A 257 3.74 -21.94 -0.39
N MET A 258 4.69 -21.38 0.36
CA MET A 258 6.11 -21.54 0.08
C MET A 258 6.55 -23.00 0.16
N GLN A 259 6.10 -23.73 1.18
CA GLN A 259 6.36 -25.16 1.32
C GLN A 259 5.75 -25.97 0.16
N GLU A 260 4.50 -25.68 -0.21
CA GLU A 260 3.80 -26.33 -1.32
C GLU A 260 4.47 -26.09 -2.69
N ASN A 261 5.13 -24.95 -2.87
CA ASN A 261 5.78 -24.54 -4.12
C ASN A 261 7.32 -24.65 -4.08
N ASP A 262 7.90 -25.29 -3.06
CA ASP A 262 9.34 -25.39 -2.80
C ASP A 262 10.10 -24.05 -2.90
N ILE A 263 9.47 -22.96 -2.47
CA ILE A 263 10.09 -21.62 -2.47
C ILE A 263 10.92 -21.46 -1.19
N LYS A 264 12.24 -21.33 -1.36
CA LYS A 264 13.19 -21.10 -0.26
C LYS A 264 13.66 -19.64 -0.24
N ILE A 265 13.77 -19.08 0.96
CA ILE A 265 14.38 -17.75 1.20
C ILE A 265 15.75 -17.98 1.85
N PRO A 266 16.83 -17.40 1.30
CA PRO A 266 18.16 -17.50 1.90
C PRO A 266 18.15 -17.03 3.37
N LEU A 267 18.88 -17.71 4.25
CA LEU A 267 18.83 -17.46 5.69
C LEU A 267 19.12 -15.99 6.05
N HIS A 268 20.09 -15.36 5.37
CA HIS A 268 20.44 -13.95 5.55
C HIS A 268 19.41 -12.96 4.99
N ARG A 269 18.41 -13.44 4.25
CA ARG A 269 17.28 -12.66 3.70
C ARG A 269 15.95 -12.96 4.37
N GLN A 270 15.91 -13.92 5.30
CA GLN A 270 14.70 -14.22 6.03
C GLN A 270 14.37 -13.05 6.95
N THR A 271 13.16 -12.52 6.81
CA THR A 271 12.61 -11.68 7.87
C THR A 271 12.29 -12.61 9.03
N GLY A 272 12.96 -12.44 10.17
CA GLY A 272 12.79 -13.33 11.32
C GLY A 272 11.30 -13.50 11.65
N ALA A 273 10.76 -14.68 11.35
CA ALA A 273 9.38 -15.03 11.68
C ALA A 273 9.17 -15.14 13.21
N GLY A 274 10.26 -15.10 13.99
CA GLY A 274 10.29 -15.29 15.44
C GLY A 274 11.00 -14.21 16.27
N ASP A 275 11.65 -13.20 15.68
CA ASP A 275 12.24 -12.09 16.47
C ASP A 275 11.25 -10.95 16.73
N ARG A 276 10.00 -11.19 16.33
CA ARG A 276 8.87 -10.29 16.52
C ARG A 276 8.36 -10.41 17.95
N LYS A 277 9.07 -9.82 18.91
CA LYS A 277 8.36 -9.07 19.95
C LYS A 277 7.81 -7.80 19.29
N TYR A 278 6.76 -7.97 18.47
CA TYR A 278 5.87 -6.85 18.23
C TYR A 278 5.11 -6.64 19.51
N ASP A 279 5.72 -5.87 20.38
CA ASP A 279 5.01 -5.34 21.50
C ASP A 279 3.97 -4.38 20.91
N LEU A 280 2.69 -4.66 21.17
CA LEU A 280 1.63 -3.67 20.97
C LEU A 280 1.96 -2.36 21.74
N SER A 281 2.92 -2.41 22.68
CA SER A 281 3.54 -1.25 23.34
C SER A 281 4.56 -0.46 22.50
N GLU A 282 5.12 -0.95 21.40
CA GLU A 282 6.16 -0.20 20.65
C GLU A 282 5.59 0.86 19.69
N VAL A 283 4.31 0.81 19.34
CA VAL A 283 3.57 2.00 18.82
C VAL A 283 3.22 2.94 19.96
N SER A 284 3.28 2.43 21.17
CA SER A 284 2.78 3.13 22.32
C SER A 284 3.81 4.15 22.71
N ARG A 285 3.57 5.35 22.17
CA ARG A 285 4.01 6.67 22.66
C ARG A 285 4.95 6.50 23.86
N TYR A 286 6.22 6.89 23.72
CA TYR A 286 7.28 7.13 24.73
C TYR A 286 6.97 6.85 26.23
N TRP A 287 5.79 7.22 26.70
CA TRP A 287 5.25 6.98 28.01
C TRP A 287 5.02 5.51 28.45
N HIS A 288 4.88 4.50 27.57
CA HIS A 288 4.75 3.10 28.04
C HIS A 288 6.05 2.56 28.65
N LYS A 289 7.15 2.75 27.93
CA LYS A 289 8.49 2.46 28.45
C LYS A 289 8.79 3.31 29.68
N GLU A 290 8.44 4.60 29.65
CA GLU A 290 8.56 5.49 30.82
C GLU A 290 7.77 4.96 32.01
N LEU A 291 6.54 4.48 31.82
CA LEU A 291 5.73 3.88 32.87
C LEU A 291 6.42 2.63 33.42
N GLN A 292 6.89 1.73 32.56
CA GLN A 292 7.59 0.52 32.96
C GLN A 292 8.88 0.81 33.72
N ASP A 293 9.69 1.76 33.24
CA ASP A 293 10.93 2.19 33.87
C ASP A 293 10.67 2.84 35.25
N LEU A 294 9.62 3.68 35.35
CA LEU A 294 9.19 4.27 36.62
C LEU A 294 8.71 3.19 37.59
N GLU A 295 7.88 2.25 37.14
CA GLU A 295 7.38 1.14 37.97
C GLU A 295 8.51 0.24 38.47
N GLN A 296 9.46 -0.12 37.60
CA GLN A 296 10.65 -0.85 37.99
C GLN A 296 11.53 -0.06 38.96
N GLY A 297 11.68 1.26 38.75
CA GLY A 297 12.42 2.12 39.65
C GLY A 297 11.79 2.22 41.05
N PHE A 298 10.46 2.28 41.15
CA PHE A 298 9.75 2.20 42.43
C PHE A 298 9.87 0.82 43.08
N GLN A 299 9.77 -0.27 42.30
CA GLN A 299 9.96 -1.64 42.81
C GLN A 299 11.38 -1.88 43.33
N ARG A 300 12.39 -1.32 42.67
CA ARG A 300 13.81 -1.42 43.06
C ARG A 300 14.22 -0.41 44.14
N GLY A 301 13.30 0.46 44.58
CA GLY A 301 13.56 1.46 45.61
C GLY A 301 14.38 2.68 45.16
N TYR A 302 14.58 2.88 43.86
CA TYR A 302 15.27 4.05 43.31
C TYR A 302 14.48 5.35 43.47
N PHE A 303 13.15 5.25 43.61
CA PHE A 303 12.26 6.38 43.81
C PHE A 303 11.46 6.22 45.11
N SER A 304 11.33 7.31 45.87
CA SER A 304 10.38 7.39 46.98
C SER A 304 9.04 7.94 46.50
N GLN A 305 7.92 7.42 47.02
CA GLN A 305 6.59 7.97 46.72
C GLN A 305 6.40 9.37 47.31
N TYR A 306 7.20 9.67 48.33
CA TYR A 306 6.99 10.75 49.26
C TYR A 306 8.29 11.53 49.47
N ALA A 307 8.23 12.85 49.24
CA ALA A 307 9.28 13.78 49.64
C ALA A 307 8.82 14.58 50.87
N LYS A 308 9.77 14.90 51.75
CA LYS A 308 9.55 15.90 52.79
C LYS A 308 9.42 17.26 52.11
N ARG A 309 8.34 17.98 52.39
CA ARG A 309 8.17 19.36 51.90
C ARG A 309 9.34 20.22 52.43
N PRO A 310 10.02 21.00 51.57
CA PRO A 310 10.94 22.03 52.06
C PRO A 310 10.17 22.94 53.01
N ALA A 311 10.76 23.31 54.15
CA ALA A 311 10.17 24.33 55.01
C ALA A 311 9.89 25.56 54.14
N ALA A 312 8.67 26.07 54.17
CA ALA A 312 8.34 27.27 53.41
C ALA A 312 9.31 28.39 53.81
N GLU A 313 9.99 29.00 52.84
CA GLU A 313 10.71 30.24 53.12
C GLU A 313 9.71 31.27 53.64
N PRO A 314 10.04 32.03 54.71
CA PRO A 314 9.13 33.02 55.25
C PRO A 314 8.82 34.04 54.15
N ILE A 315 7.55 34.16 53.78
CA ILE A 315 7.09 35.28 52.97
C ILE A 315 7.14 36.50 53.88
N ASP A 316 8.09 37.39 53.62
CA ASP A 316 8.22 38.65 54.34
C ASP A 316 6.97 39.50 54.06
N GLY A 317 6.21 39.85 55.11
CA GLY A 317 5.14 40.85 55.00
C GLY A 317 3.73 40.51 55.49
N HIS A 318 3.47 39.43 56.24
CA HIS A 318 2.19 39.28 56.96
C HIS A 318 2.37 38.93 58.44
N MET A 319 1.99 39.89 59.29
CA MET A 319 1.91 39.75 60.75
C MET A 319 0.99 38.59 61.14
N PRO A 320 1.38 37.73 62.10
CA PRO A 320 0.52 36.65 62.57
C PRO A 320 -0.59 37.22 63.45
N LYS A 321 -1.85 36.85 63.15
CA LYS A 321 -2.95 37.03 64.10
C LYS A 321 -2.84 35.96 65.18
N GLU A 322 -2.59 36.38 66.41
CA GLU A 322 -2.71 35.53 67.59
C GLU A 322 -4.16 35.07 67.76
N GLY A 323 -4.38 33.75 67.82
CA GLY A 323 -5.70 33.23 68.11
C GLY A 323 -5.94 31.77 67.74
N SER A 324 -5.58 30.88 68.68
CA SER A 324 -6.18 29.56 68.92
C SER A 324 -5.89 28.38 67.98
N GLY A 325 -5.41 27.29 68.59
CA GLY A 325 -5.56 25.93 68.06
C GLY A 325 -4.25 25.18 67.83
N LYS A 326 -3.92 24.23 68.73
CA LYS A 326 -2.78 23.31 68.67
C LYS A 326 -2.50 22.80 67.25
N ALA A 327 -1.42 23.30 66.63
CA ALA A 327 -0.90 22.75 65.39
C ALA A 327 -0.28 21.38 65.66
N LYS A 328 -1.02 20.29 65.39
CA LYS A 328 -0.41 18.99 65.18
C LYS A 328 0.49 19.14 63.96
N SER A 329 1.81 19.14 64.18
CA SER A 329 2.82 18.99 63.13
C SER A 329 2.64 17.64 62.43
N ARG A 330 1.66 17.57 61.53
CA ARG A 330 1.65 16.57 60.47
C ARG A 330 2.76 16.98 59.55
N THR A 331 3.86 16.21 59.55
CA THR A 331 4.88 16.28 58.50
C THR A 331 4.14 16.28 57.17
N SER A 332 4.09 17.44 56.51
CA SER A 332 3.36 17.62 55.25
C SER A 332 4.18 16.89 54.19
N VAL A 333 3.87 15.61 54.00
CA VAL A 333 4.52 14.78 52.99
C VAL A 333 3.89 15.10 51.64
N THR A 334 4.70 15.41 50.63
CA THR A 334 4.22 15.68 49.27
C THR A 334 4.62 14.55 48.33
N LEU A 335 3.74 14.20 47.40
CA LEU A 335 4.06 13.21 46.37
C LEU A 335 5.21 13.70 45.49
N THR A 336 6.17 12.81 45.23
CA THR A 336 7.29 13.10 44.33
C THR A 336 6.82 13.31 42.89
N PRO A 337 7.54 14.11 42.09
CA PRO A 337 7.25 14.29 40.67
C PRO A 337 7.16 12.95 39.91
N GLU A 338 8.04 12.01 40.23
CA GLU A 338 8.11 10.67 39.63
C GLU A 338 6.85 9.85 39.95
N TYR A 339 6.38 9.90 41.20
CA TYR A 339 5.17 9.18 41.59
C TYR A 339 3.92 9.80 40.96
N LYS A 340 3.82 11.14 40.90
CA LYS A 340 2.74 11.83 40.19
C LYS A 340 2.73 11.46 38.71
N ARG A 341 3.90 11.45 38.06
CA ARG A 341 4.06 11.06 36.65
C ARG A 341 3.61 9.62 36.43
N MET A 342 4.11 8.67 37.23
CA MET A 342 3.69 7.26 37.16
C MET A 342 2.17 7.11 37.30
N MET A 343 1.55 7.80 38.27
CA MET A 343 0.09 7.76 38.46
C MET A 343 -0.69 8.32 37.26
N THR A 344 -0.22 9.43 36.67
CA THR A 344 -0.79 9.94 35.41
C THR A 344 -0.68 8.92 34.29
N LEU A 345 0.48 8.28 34.14
CA LEU A 345 0.69 7.28 33.09
C LEU A 345 -0.15 6.02 33.30
N ARG A 346 -0.32 5.56 34.55
CA ARG A 346 -1.26 4.47 34.89
C ARG A 346 -2.70 4.83 34.55
N HIS A 347 -3.14 6.05 34.85
CA HIS A 347 -4.47 6.50 34.49
C HIS A 347 -4.68 6.48 32.97
N VAL A 348 -3.68 6.93 32.20
CA VAL A 348 -3.71 6.85 30.73
C VAL A 348 -3.75 5.40 30.24
N ALA A 349 -2.94 4.51 30.82
CA ALA A 349 -2.93 3.08 30.48
C ALA A 349 -4.29 2.42 30.76
N ASN A 350 -4.85 2.64 31.94
CA ASN A 350 -6.15 2.08 32.32
C ASN A 350 -7.27 2.60 31.40
N GLY A 351 -7.27 3.89 31.08
CA GLY A 351 -8.24 4.46 30.13
C GLY A 351 -8.11 3.86 28.71
N GLN A 352 -6.90 3.53 28.28
CA GLN A 352 -6.68 2.83 27.01
C GLN A 352 -7.18 1.38 27.06
N ASN A 353 -6.92 0.64 28.14
CA ASN A 353 -7.38 -0.74 28.30
C ASN A 353 -8.91 -0.81 28.28
N VAL A 354 -9.59 0.05 29.04
CA VAL A 354 -11.07 0.13 29.01
C VAL A 354 -11.60 0.43 27.60
N THR A 355 -10.90 1.31 26.87
CA THR A 355 -11.27 1.61 25.47
C THR A 355 -11.10 0.40 24.55
N ILE A 356 -9.98 -0.32 24.68
CA ILE A 356 -9.71 -1.53 23.89
C ILE A 356 -10.74 -2.61 24.21
N ASP A 357 -11.05 -2.83 25.49
CA ASP A 357 -12.05 -3.80 25.94
C ASP A 357 -13.46 -3.47 25.40
N ARG A 358 -13.82 -2.18 25.40
CA ARG A 358 -15.08 -1.71 24.81
C ARG A 358 -15.13 -1.99 23.30
N ILE A 359 -14.07 -1.65 22.57
CA ILE A 359 -13.97 -1.93 21.12
C ILE A 359 -14.05 -3.44 20.85
N ASN A 360 -13.30 -4.25 21.60
CA ASN A 360 -13.29 -5.71 21.46
C ASN A 360 -14.66 -6.34 21.74
N THR A 361 -15.41 -5.81 22.72
CA THR A 361 -16.78 -6.24 22.99
C THR A 361 -17.69 -6.01 21.78
N VAL A 362 -17.60 -4.82 21.15
CA VAL A 362 -18.39 -4.48 19.96
C VAL A 362 -17.94 -5.29 18.73
N LEU A 363 -16.64 -5.54 18.56
CA LEU A 363 -16.13 -6.42 17.50
C LEU A 363 -16.69 -7.84 17.60
N LYS A 364 -16.80 -8.40 18.80
CA LYS A 364 -17.40 -9.73 19.00
C LYS A 364 -18.88 -9.79 18.59
N LYS A 365 -19.62 -8.68 18.71
CA LYS A 365 -21.00 -8.58 18.21
C LYS A 365 -21.00 -8.60 16.67
N GLN A 366 -20.12 -7.80 16.04
CA GLN A 366 -19.95 -7.77 14.59
C GLN A 366 -19.54 -9.14 14.01
N GLU A 367 -18.61 -9.86 14.65
CA GLU A 367 -18.20 -11.21 14.21
C GLU A 367 -19.37 -12.22 14.23
N LYS A 368 -20.31 -12.08 15.17
CA LYS A 368 -21.52 -12.91 15.20
C LYS A 368 -22.46 -12.55 14.04
N ILE A 369 -22.62 -11.26 13.74
CA ILE A 369 -23.39 -10.79 12.58
C ILE A 369 -22.78 -11.34 11.29
N ASP A 370 -21.47 -11.20 11.09
CA ASP A 370 -20.79 -11.70 9.89
C ASP A 370 -20.94 -13.22 9.71
N ARG A 371 -20.92 -13.99 10.82
CA ARG A 371 -21.15 -15.44 10.78
C ARG A 371 -22.57 -15.79 10.36
N MET A 372 -23.57 -15.10 10.93
CA MET A 372 -24.97 -15.31 10.57
C MET A 372 -25.27 -14.88 9.13
N ASP A 373 -24.62 -13.81 8.64
CA ASP A 373 -24.71 -13.39 7.24
C ASP A 373 -24.16 -14.47 6.29
N LEU A 374 -23.02 -15.10 6.64
CA LEU A 374 -22.50 -16.25 5.91
C LEU A 374 -23.45 -17.46 5.97
N ASP A 375 -24.08 -17.69 7.13
CA ASP A 375 -25.02 -18.79 7.33
C ASP A 375 -26.27 -18.66 6.43
N LEU A 376 -26.75 -17.45 6.16
CA LEU A 376 -27.82 -17.18 5.19
C LEU A 376 -27.48 -17.58 3.75
N HIS A 377 -26.19 -17.70 3.43
CA HIS A 377 -25.70 -18.02 2.10
C HIS A 377 -25.26 -19.48 1.95
N ARG A 378 -25.63 -20.35 2.90
CA ARG A 378 -25.45 -21.79 2.78
C ARG A 378 -26.40 -22.37 1.73
N GLU A 379 -25.91 -23.34 0.95
CA GLU A 379 -26.67 -23.95 -0.16
C GLU A 379 -27.83 -24.84 0.31
N ASP A 380 -27.78 -25.32 1.55
CA ASP A 380 -28.71 -26.31 2.14
C ASP A 380 -29.73 -25.70 3.12
N ILE A 381 -29.82 -24.36 3.20
CA ILE A 381 -30.70 -23.67 4.14
C ILE A 381 -32.18 -23.83 3.77
N LYS A 382 -33.02 -24.15 4.76
CA LYS A 382 -34.49 -24.24 4.58
C LYS A 382 -35.15 -22.89 4.74
N ALA A 383 -36.28 -22.65 4.07
CA ALA A 383 -37.00 -21.37 4.10
C ALA A 383 -37.37 -20.89 5.54
N LEU A 384 -37.85 -21.80 6.40
CA LEU A 384 -38.16 -21.47 7.80
C LEU A 384 -36.90 -21.09 8.60
N GLU A 385 -35.81 -21.84 8.40
CA GLU A 385 -34.51 -21.54 9.05
C GLU A 385 -33.95 -20.21 8.56
N GLN A 386 -34.12 -19.90 7.27
CA GLN A 386 -33.73 -18.62 6.68
C GLN A 386 -34.49 -17.45 7.31
N GLU A 387 -35.81 -17.57 7.49
CA GLU A 387 -36.63 -16.53 8.13
C GLU A 387 -36.24 -16.31 9.60
N GLU A 388 -35.97 -17.38 10.34
CA GLU A 388 -35.47 -17.31 11.72
C GLU A 388 -34.12 -16.60 11.80
N ILE A 389 -33.19 -16.92 10.89
CA ILE A 389 -31.87 -16.26 10.85
C ILE A 389 -32.02 -14.78 10.48
N ILE A 390 -32.86 -14.43 9.50
CA ILE A 390 -33.12 -13.03 9.11
C ILE A 390 -33.63 -12.22 10.31
N ASN A 391 -34.67 -12.70 11.00
CA ASN A 391 -35.24 -12.02 12.16
C ASN A 391 -34.20 -11.82 13.28
N ALA A 392 -33.38 -12.84 13.53
CA ALA A 392 -32.31 -12.76 14.51
C ALA A 392 -31.17 -11.82 14.08
N LEU A 393 -30.89 -11.75 12.77
CA LEU A 393 -29.89 -10.87 12.17
C LEU A 393 -30.31 -9.41 12.28
N ASP A 394 -31.57 -9.08 11.94
CA ASP A 394 -32.14 -7.74 12.06
C ASP A 394 -32.06 -7.21 13.50
N TYR A 395 -32.45 -8.04 14.47
CA TYR A 395 -32.32 -7.70 15.89
C TYR A 395 -30.87 -7.40 16.28
N ARG A 396 -29.91 -8.22 15.81
CA ARG A 396 -28.48 -8.04 16.12
C ARG A 396 -27.87 -6.83 15.45
N ILE A 397 -28.26 -6.55 14.21
CA ILE A 397 -27.83 -5.36 13.49
C ILE A 397 -28.31 -4.11 14.23
N GLN A 398 -29.56 -4.11 14.72
CA GLN A 398 -30.08 -2.99 15.49
C GLN A 398 -29.35 -2.83 16.83
N ASP A 399 -29.20 -3.91 17.61
CA ASP A 399 -28.41 -3.89 18.87
C ASP A 399 -26.97 -3.42 18.64
N PHE A 400 -26.35 -3.82 17.52
CA PHE A 400 -25.03 -3.34 17.14
C PHE A 400 -25.03 -1.83 16.82
N LYS A 401 -26.03 -1.33 16.07
CA LYS A 401 -26.17 0.10 15.76
C LYS A 401 -26.34 0.93 17.03
N ASP A 402 -27.15 0.48 17.97
CA ASP A 402 -27.36 1.14 19.26
C ASP A 402 -26.05 1.22 20.07
N GLU A 403 -25.24 0.15 20.06
CA GLU A 403 -23.93 0.14 20.72
C GLU A 403 -22.91 1.08 20.05
N LEU A 404 -23.00 1.26 18.73
CA LEU A 404 -22.16 2.23 18.00
C LEU A 404 -22.43 3.67 18.43
N GLU A 405 -23.68 4.02 18.76
CA GLU A 405 -24.03 5.36 19.26
C GLU A 405 -23.32 5.69 20.58
N GLY A 406 -23.03 4.67 21.39
CA GLY A 406 -22.27 4.80 22.63
C GLY A 406 -20.76 4.97 22.45
N LEU A 407 -20.23 4.96 21.22
CA LEU A 407 -18.80 5.10 20.94
C LEU A 407 -18.42 6.53 20.52
N THR A 408 -17.26 6.99 20.97
CA THR A 408 -16.66 8.22 20.44
C THR A 408 -16.23 8.03 18.98
N ALA A 409 -16.15 9.12 18.21
CA ALA A 409 -15.69 9.08 16.81
C ALA A 409 -14.32 8.40 16.63
N LYS A 410 -13.41 8.55 17.61
CA LYS A 410 -12.09 7.90 17.59
C LYS A 410 -12.18 6.39 17.81
N GLN A 411 -13.04 5.96 18.74
CA GLN A 411 -13.31 4.54 18.99
C GLN A 411 -13.96 3.90 17.76
N MET A 412 -14.98 4.54 17.20
CA MET A 412 -15.68 4.08 16.01
C MET A 412 -14.73 3.94 14.80
N LYS A 413 -13.86 4.93 14.58
CA LYS A 413 -12.82 4.84 13.54
C LYS A 413 -11.88 3.66 13.74
N THR A 414 -11.46 3.41 14.98
CA THR A 414 -10.57 2.28 15.31
C THR A 414 -11.29 0.95 15.12
N LEU A 415 -12.51 0.84 15.61
CA LEU A 415 -13.40 -0.32 15.44
C LEU A 415 -13.55 -0.68 13.96
N PHE A 416 -13.89 0.29 13.10
CA PHE A 416 -14.11 0.03 11.69
C PHE A 416 -12.85 -0.41 10.95
N PHE A 417 -11.68 0.12 11.29
CA PHE A 417 -10.43 -0.38 10.70
C PHE A 417 -10.13 -1.81 11.10
N LEU A 418 -10.32 -2.17 12.37
CA LEU A 418 -10.10 -3.54 12.85
C LEU A 418 -11.09 -4.51 12.20
N ASP A 419 -12.37 -4.15 12.16
CA ASP A 419 -13.42 -4.94 11.51
C ASP A 419 -13.14 -5.13 10.01
N ASP A 420 -12.82 -4.05 9.28
CA ASP A 420 -12.46 -4.13 7.87
C ASP A 420 -11.22 -5.01 7.62
N ASP A 421 -10.17 -4.92 8.45
CA ASP A 421 -8.96 -5.73 8.30
C ASP A 421 -9.24 -7.21 8.57
N ARG A 422 -10.06 -7.52 9.57
CA ARG A 422 -10.47 -8.91 9.89
C ARG A 422 -11.29 -9.51 8.75
N ARG A 423 -12.29 -8.78 8.24
CA ARG A 423 -13.12 -9.25 7.11
C ARG A 423 -12.31 -9.38 5.83
N ALA A 424 -11.49 -8.38 5.51
CA ALA A 424 -10.58 -8.43 4.37
C ALA A 424 -9.67 -9.67 4.42
N PHE A 425 -9.19 -10.05 5.61
CA PHE A 425 -8.38 -11.25 5.77
C PHE A 425 -9.17 -12.57 5.67
N ALA A 426 -10.40 -12.58 6.19
CA ALA A 426 -11.24 -13.78 6.26
C ALA A 426 -11.86 -14.19 4.91
N MET A 427 -11.90 -13.28 3.93
CA MET A 427 -12.35 -13.59 2.57
C MET A 427 -11.48 -14.68 1.91
N ASP A 428 -12.07 -15.43 0.98
CA ASP A 428 -11.35 -16.40 0.17
C ASP A 428 -11.55 -16.11 -1.34
N PRO A 429 -10.52 -15.61 -2.06
CA PRO A 429 -9.21 -15.22 -1.53
C PRO A 429 -9.27 -13.92 -0.69
N PRO A 430 -8.33 -13.69 0.26
CA PRO A 430 -8.31 -12.48 1.10
C PRO A 430 -8.33 -11.18 0.28
N LEU A 431 -9.01 -10.12 0.68
CA LEU A 431 -9.16 -8.90 -0.12
C LEU A 431 -7.83 -8.26 -0.53
N LEU A 432 -6.89 -8.12 0.40
CA LEU A 432 -5.61 -7.46 0.15
C LEU A 432 -4.64 -8.41 -0.57
N MET A 433 -4.05 -7.95 -1.68
CA MET A 433 -3.02 -8.72 -2.41
C MET A 433 -1.83 -9.11 -1.52
N TRP A 434 -1.52 -8.32 -0.49
CA TRP A 434 -0.50 -8.64 0.51
C TRP A 434 -0.72 -10.03 1.13
N ASP A 435 -1.96 -10.39 1.48
CA ASP A 435 -2.28 -11.68 2.11
C ASP A 435 -2.34 -12.84 1.10
N ARG A 436 -2.34 -12.53 -0.20
CA ARG A 436 -2.29 -13.49 -1.30
C ARG A 436 -0.87 -13.81 -1.77
N ARG A 437 0.16 -13.20 -1.17
CA ARG A 437 1.56 -13.36 -1.61
C ARG A 437 1.98 -14.84 -1.65
N LYS A 438 2.79 -15.17 -2.65
CA LYS A 438 3.29 -16.53 -2.90
C LYS A 438 4.44 -16.89 -1.95
N ALA A 439 5.27 -15.89 -1.61
CA ALA A 439 6.32 -16.01 -0.61
C ALA A 439 6.46 -14.75 0.23
N GLU A 440 7.20 -14.84 1.34
CA GLU A 440 7.66 -13.66 2.06
C GLU A 440 8.72 -12.91 1.22
N PRO A 441 8.74 -11.56 1.27
CA PRO A 441 9.73 -10.77 0.56
C PRO A 441 11.13 -11.00 1.16
N LEU A 442 12.15 -10.89 0.31
CA LEU A 442 13.55 -10.86 0.74
C LEU A 442 13.81 -9.60 1.58
N SER A 443 14.45 -9.76 2.73
CA SER A 443 14.87 -8.65 3.58
C SER A 443 16.06 -7.91 2.96
N ALA A 444 15.90 -6.62 2.73
CA ALA A 444 17.00 -5.74 2.32
C ALA A 444 17.57 -4.96 3.50
N GLU A 445 18.87 -4.65 3.42
CA GLU A 445 19.60 -3.85 4.39
C GLU A 445 19.83 -2.42 3.89
N LYS A 446 19.98 -1.46 4.81
CA LYS A 446 20.07 -0.02 4.44
C LYS A 446 21.34 0.32 3.67
N ASP A 447 22.43 -0.41 3.91
CA ASP A 447 23.73 -0.22 3.27
C ASP A 447 23.75 -0.74 1.83
N GLU A 448 22.76 -1.54 1.42
CA GLU A 448 22.60 -2.06 0.05
C GLU A 448 22.11 -1.02 -0.96
N PHE A 449 21.79 0.18 -0.47
CA PHE A 449 21.28 1.30 -1.25
C PHE A 449 22.11 2.57 -1.04
N TYR A 450 22.36 3.29 -2.12
CA TYR A 450 23.00 4.61 -2.09
C TYR A 450 21.96 5.73 -2.25
N ALA A 451 22.12 6.79 -1.43
CA ALA A 451 21.02 7.55 -0.82
C ALA A 451 20.15 6.60 0.04
N PRO A 452 20.59 6.28 1.27
CA PRO A 452 20.12 5.13 2.08
C PRO A 452 18.68 5.32 2.57
N LYS A 453 17.74 5.20 1.64
CA LYS A 453 16.30 5.23 1.83
C LYS A 453 15.77 3.82 1.66
N GLU A 454 14.69 3.53 2.37
CA GLU A 454 14.00 2.25 2.29
C GLU A 454 13.22 2.18 0.97
N ILE A 455 13.65 1.29 0.08
CA ILE A 455 13.01 1.00 -1.20
C ILE A 455 12.61 -0.48 -1.26
N ALA A 456 11.68 -0.81 -2.14
CA ALA A 456 11.14 -2.14 -2.33
C ALA A 456 11.05 -2.48 -3.82
N LEU A 457 11.20 -3.75 -4.16
CA LEU A 457 10.97 -4.27 -5.51
C LEU A 457 9.60 -4.91 -5.56
N LEU A 458 8.74 -4.38 -6.43
CA LEU A 458 7.43 -4.97 -6.73
C LEU A 458 7.44 -5.60 -8.12
N ASP A 459 6.80 -6.76 -8.23
CA ASP A 459 6.54 -7.46 -9.47
C ASP A 459 5.10 -7.17 -9.93
N PHE A 460 4.97 -6.58 -11.11
CA PHE A 460 3.73 -6.17 -11.75
C PHE A 460 3.37 -7.19 -12.83
N GLN A 461 2.48 -8.12 -12.50
CA GLN A 461 1.98 -9.11 -13.45
C GLN A 461 0.58 -8.69 -13.91
N PRO A 462 0.39 -8.34 -15.18
CA PRO A 462 -0.95 -8.06 -15.70
C PRO A 462 -1.90 -9.24 -15.53
N LYS A 463 -3.11 -8.97 -15.05
CA LYS A 463 -4.21 -9.93 -15.07
C LYS A 463 -4.79 -10.02 -16.48
N THR A 464 -5.37 -11.18 -16.78
CA THR A 464 -6.27 -11.29 -17.92
C THR A 464 -7.52 -10.46 -17.68
N THR A 465 -8.03 -9.80 -18.71
CA THR A 465 -9.23 -8.96 -18.61
C THR A 465 -10.53 -9.77 -18.64
N ASP A 466 -10.45 -11.06 -18.95
CA ASP A 466 -11.58 -11.99 -19.09
C ASP A 466 -12.48 -12.09 -17.86
N LYS A 467 -11.92 -11.92 -16.66
CA LYS A 467 -12.70 -12.05 -15.42
C LYS A 467 -13.67 -10.89 -15.24
N PHE A 468 -13.31 -9.69 -15.71
CA PHE A 468 -14.08 -8.46 -15.56
C PHE A 468 -13.97 -7.60 -16.82
N PRO A 469 -14.50 -8.07 -17.97
CA PRO A 469 -14.42 -7.33 -19.22
C PRO A 469 -15.20 -6.03 -19.09
N MET A 470 -14.64 -4.94 -19.60
CA MET A 470 -15.26 -3.62 -19.60
C MET A 470 -15.15 -2.97 -20.96
N THR A 471 -16.23 -2.33 -21.39
CA THR A 471 -16.17 -1.39 -22.51
C THR A 471 -15.33 -0.16 -22.13
N SER A 472 -14.93 0.64 -23.12
CA SER A 472 -14.24 1.91 -22.86
C SER A 472 -15.06 2.85 -21.97
N GLU A 473 -16.40 2.85 -22.11
CA GLU A 473 -17.30 3.66 -21.29
C GLU A 473 -17.41 3.12 -19.86
N GLN A 474 -17.53 1.80 -19.68
CA GLN A 474 -17.57 1.18 -18.36
C GLN A 474 -16.26 1.38 -17.60
N SER A 475 -15.12 1.35 -18.28
CA SER A 475 -13.84 1.72 -17.66
C SER A 475 -13.85 3.15 -17.14
N TYR A 476 -14.47 4.07 -17.87
CA TYR A 476 -14.60 5.44 -17.42
C TYR A 476 -15.52 5.53 -16.18
N TYR A 477 -16.64 4.81 -16.14
CA TYR A 477 -17.53 4.79 -14.98
C TYR A 477 -16.87 4.15 -13.76
N PHE A 478 -16.05 3.11 -13.96
CA PHE A 478 -15.21 2.54 -12.90
C PHE A 478 -14.29 3.60 -12.29
N ASP A 479 -13.62 4.38 -13.14
CA ASP A 479 -12.72 5.46 -12.73
C ASP A 479 -13.47 6.56 -11.97
N LEU A 480 -14.65 6.95 -12.46
CA LEU A 480 -15.53 7.94 -11.84
C LEU A 480 -15.98 7.49 -10.44
N ILE A 481 -16.57 6.30 -10.35
CA ILE A 481 -17.14 5.75 -9.12
C ILE A 481 -16.02 5.50 -8.09
N SER A 482 -14.91 4.89 -8.51
CA SER A 482 -13.77 4.65 -7.60
C SER A 482 -13.14 5.94 -7.10
N THR A 483 -13.02 6.98 -7.94
CA THR A 483 -12.49 8.28 -7.52
C THR A 483 -13.39 8.96 -6.50
N SER A 484 -14.70 8.92 -6.71
CA SER A 484 -15.67 9.52 -5.79
C SER A 484 -15.70 8.79 -4.46
N LEU A 485 -15.86 7.47 -4.48
CA LEU A 485 -15.97 6.67 -3.26
C LEU A 485 -14.66 6.66 -2.46
N LEU A 486 -13.50 6.52 -3.11
CA LEU A 486 -12.18 6.36 -2.45
C LEU A 486 -11.41 7.69 -2.30
N GLY A 487 -12.08 8.84 -2.48
CA GLY A 487 -11.47 10.16 -2.36
C GLY A 487 -10.90 10.48 -0.97
N PRO A 488 -10.17 11.60 -0.81
CA PRO A 488 -9.59 12.00 0.47
C PRO A 488 -10.66 12.12 1.56
N GLY A 489 -10.52 11.34 2.63
CA GLY A 489 -11.52 11.25 3.70
C GLY A 489 -12.47 10.06 3.59
N GLY A 490 -12.51 9.36 2.45
CA GLY A 490 -13.22 8.11 2.18
C GLY A 490 -14.47 7.93 3.02
N GLN A 491 -15.60 8.46 2.52
CA GLN A 491 -16.89 8.39 3.21
C GLN A 491 -17.21 6.95 3.60
N ALA A 492 -17.83 6.78 4.76
CA ALA A 492 -17.78 5.51 5.46
C ALA A 492 -18.42 4.36 4.66
N THR A 493 -19.42 4.60 3.80
CA THR A 493 -20.29 3.55 3.26
C THR A 493 -20.71 3.75 1.79
N LEU A 494 -21.17 2.68 1.13
CA LEU A 494 -21.73 2.71 -0.23
C LEU A 494 -22.89 3.70 -0.43
N LYS A 495 -23.58 4.12 0.63
CA LYS A 495 -24.56 5.23 0.58
C LYS A 495 -24.02 6.50 -0.07
N HIS A 496 -22.70 6.69 -0.08
CA HIS A 496 -22.08 7.83 -0.75
C HIS A 496 -22.35 7.87 -2.26
N LEU A 497 -22.77 6.78 -2.90
CA LEU A 497 -23.25 6.79 -4.28
C LEU A 497 -24.35 7.85 -4.51
N LYS A 498 -25.20 8.14 -3.51
CA LYS A 498 -26.25 9.17 -3.60
C LYS A 498 -25.72 10.58 -3.89
N THR A 499 -24.46 10.87 -3.54
CA THR A 499 -23.83 12.15 -3.83
C THR A 499 -23.20 12.21 -5.21
N ILE A 500 -23.03 11.06 -5.88
CA ILE A 500 -22.51 11.01 -7.26
C ILE A 500 -23.62 11.39 -8.23
N ALA A 501 -24.81 10.83 -8.04
CA ALA A 501 -26.01 11.25 -8.75
C ALA A 501 -27.26 10.91 -7.91
N PRO A 502 -28.33 11.74 -7.98
CA PRO A 502 -29.59 11.44 -7.32
C PRO A 502 -30.13 10.06 -7.74
N GLY A 503 -30.46 9.20 -6.78
CA GLY A 503 -30.97 7.86 -7.03
C GLY A 503 -29.92 6.81 -7.42
N ALA A 504 -28.63 7.16 -7.48
CA ALA A 504 -27.58 6.22 -7.88
C ALA A 504 -27.45 5.02 -6.93
N PHE A 505 -27.59 5.22 -5.62
CA PHE A 505 -27.52 4.09 -4.69
C PHE A 505 -28.66 3.09 -4.95
N GLU A 506 -29.88 3.60 -5.08
CA GLU A 506 -31.11 2.84 -5.31
C GLU A 506 -31.11 2.17 -6.69
N ALA A 507 -30.53 2.81 -7.71
CA ALA A 507 -30.49 2.26 -9.06
C ALA A 507 -29.38 1.21 -9.26
N LEU A 508 -28.20 1.43 -8.69
CA LEU A 508 -27.00 0.64 -9.01
C LEU A 508 -26.87 -0.58 -8.10
N VAL A 509 -27.03 -0.41 -6.79
CA VAL A 509 -26.75 -1.47 -5.80
C VAL A 509 -27.64 -2.71 -5.98
N PRO A 510 -28.94 -2.60 -6.34
CA PRO A 510 -29.75 -3.76 -6.68
C PRO A 510 -29.22 -4.60 -7.83
N GLN A 511 -28.49 -3.99 -8.78
CA GLN A 511 -27.98 -4.67 -9.97
C GLN A 511 -26.64 -5.39 -9.74
N VAL A 512 -26.06 -5.30 -8.54
CA VAL A 512 -24.74 -5.90 -8.23
C VAL A 512 -24.88 -6.94 -7.12
N PRO A 513 -25.10 -8.23 -7.46
CA PRO A 513 -25.29 -9.30 -6.48
C PRO A 513 -24.14 -9.43 -5.48
N ALA A 514 -22.90 -9.18 -5.92
CA ALA A 514 -21.71 -9.27 -5.08
C ALA A 514 -21.76 -8.35 -3.84
N ILE A 515 -22.52 -7.24 -3.88
CA ILE A 515 -22.68 -6.33 -2.74
C ILE A 515 -23.49 -6.98 -1.60
N ARG A 516 -24.38 -7.92 -1.93
CA ARG A 516 -25.19 -8.66 -0.94
C ARG A 516 -24.54 -9.96 -0.48
N ASP A 517 -23.55 -10.47 -1.22
CA ASP A 517 -22.90 -11.75 -0.91
C ASP A 517 -21.69 -11.55 0.02
N PRO A 518 -21.76 -11.96 1.30
CA PRO A 518 -20.66 -11.82 2.26
C PRO A 518 -19.41 -12.60 1.85
N ARG A 519 -19.54 -13.67 1.06
CA ARG A 519 -18.40 -14.45 0.54
C ARG A 519 -17.59 -13.64 -0.48
N LYS A 520 -18.24 -12.68 -1.14
CA LYS A 520 -17.62 -11.74 -2.10
C LYS A 520 -17.24 -10.39 -1.47
N GLY A 521 -17.34 -10.26 -0.15
CA GLY A 521 -17.05 -9.04 0.61
C GLY A 521 -18.28 -8.16 0.86
N GLY A 522 -19.46 -8.57 0.39
CA GLY A 522 -20.74 -7.90 0.59
C GLY A 522 -21.25 -7.99 2.03
N ARG A 523 -22.48 -7.53 2.25
CA ARG A 523 -23.20 -7.66 3.53
C ARG A 523 -24.70 -7.75 3.31
N TYR A 524 -25.39 -8.43 4.24
CA TYR A 524 -26.83 -8.31 4.42
C TYR A 524 -27.25 -6.86 4.69
N ASP A 525 -26.63 -6.19 5.67
CA ASP A 525 -26.79 -4.74 5.86
C ASP A 525 -25.95 -3.97 4.85
N ILE A 526 -26.50 -3.82 3.64
CA ILE A 526 -25.91 -3.12 2.49
C ILE A 526 -25.46 -1.70 2.86
N GLU A 527 -26.23 -1.02 3.71
CA GLU A 527 -25.96 0.35 4.11
C GLU A 527 -24.69 0.46 4.96
N SER A 528 -24.31 -0.62 5.64
CA SER A 528 -23.09 -0.71 6.43
C SER A 528 -21.84 -1.08 5.61
N VAL A 529 -21.98 -1.41 4.32
CA VAL A 529 -20.84 -1.80 3.47
C VAL A 529 -19.91 -0.60 3.31
N ARG A 530 -18.74 -0.71 3.94
CA ARG A 530 -17.76 0.36 3.93
C ARG A 530 -16.99 0.39 2.62
N VAL A 531 -16.72 1.59 2.11
CA VAL A 531 -16.11 1.76 0.79
C VAL A 531 -14.76 1.04 0.68
N ARG A 532 -13.97 0.99 1.76
CA ARG A 532 -12.67 0.32 1.78
C ARG A 532 -12.76 -1.20 1.63
N ALA A 533 -13.92 -1.79 1.89
CA ALA A 533 -14.17 -3.22 1.71
C ALA A 533 -14.74 -3.55 0.31
N VAL A 534 -15.11 -2.55 -0.49
CA VAL A 534 -15.66 -2.76 -1.84
C VAL A 534 -14.60 -3.40 -2.73
N THR A 535 -14.92 -4.56 -3.30
CA THR A 535 -13.98 -5.35 -4.10
C THR A 535 -13.90 -4.86 -5.55
N PRO A 536 -12.85 -5.21 -6.31
CA PRO A 536 -12.80 -4.93 -7.74
C PRO A 536 -14.03 -5.45 -8.52
N GLU A 537 -14.56 -6.61 -8.16
CA GLU A 537 -15.80 -7.18 -8.72
C GLU A 537 -17.00 -6.27 -8.48
N MET A 538 -17.15 -5.73 -7.27
CA MET A 538 -18.24 -4.79 -6.97
C MET A 538 -18.09 -3.48 -7.73
N PHE A 539 -16.87 -2.93 -7.83
CA PHE A 539 -16.64 -1.72 -8.63
C PHE A 539 -16.94 -1.95 -10.13
N HIS A 540 -16.57 -3.12 -10.66
CA HIS A 540 -16.94 -3.54 -12.02
C HIS A 540 -18.45 -3.61 -12.18
N GLY A 541 -19.16 -4.31 -11.28
CA GLY A 541 -20.62 -4.41 -11.33
C GLY A 541 -21.30 -3.05 -11.22
N LEU A 542 -20.80 -2.14 -10.38
CA LEU A 542 -21.31 -0.77 -10.27
C LEU A 542 -21.10 0.03 -11.56
N ALA A 543 -19.98 -0.15 -12.25
CA ALA A 543 -19.71 0.50 -13.53
C ALA A 543 -20.63 -0.01 -14.65
N VAL A 544 -20.89 -1.33 -14.69
CA VAL A 544 -21.86 -1.93 -15.62
C VAL A 544 -23.28 -1.47 -15.32
N ALA A 545 -23.67 -1.46 -14.03
CA ALA A 545 -24.98 -0.97 -13.61
C ALA A 545 -25.17 0.51 -13.94
N TRP A 546 -24.11 1.31 -13.83
CA TRP A 546 -24.13 2.72 -14.21
C TRP A 546 -24.37 2.88 -15.69
N ASP A 547 -23.71 2.08 -16.50
CA ASP A 547 -23.87 2.11 -17.95
C ASP A 547 -25.30 1.74 -18.37
N ASN A 548 -25.92 0.78 -17.70
CA ASN A 548 -27.29 0.36 -17.97
C ASN A 548 -28.37 1.27 -17.33
N TRP A 549 -27.97 2.27 -16.54
CA TRP A 549 -28.92 3.11 -15.83
C TRP A 549 -29.55 4.16 -16.75
N VAL A 550 -30.84 4.00 -17.04
CA VAL A 550 -31.63 4.86 -17.94
C VAL A 550 -31.58 6.34 -17.54
N PHE A 551 -31.51 6.64 -16.24
CA PHE A 551 -31.48 8.01 -15.72
C PHE A 551 -30.07 8.47 -15.33
N LYS A 552 -29.02 7.80 -15.83
CA LYS A 552 -27.63 8.21 -15.57
C LYS A 552 -27.42 9.64 -16.08
N PRO A 553 -26.77 10.53 -15.31
CA PRO A 553 -26.46 11.86 -15.79
C PRO A 553 -25.51 11.77 -17.00
N PRO A 554 -25.56 12.75 -17.92
CA PRO A 554 -24.57 12.87 -18.98
C PRO A 554 -23.15 12.85 -18.40
N ILE A 555 -22.22 12.21 -19.11
CA ILE A 555 -20.84 12.07 -18.67
C ILE A 555 -20.18 13.43 -18.40
N GLU A 556 -20.56 14.45 -19.16
CA GLU A 556 -20.07 15.83 -19.03
C GLU A 556 -20.53 16.48 -17.72
N ASP A 557 -21.77 16.23 -17.31
CA ASP A 557 -22.32 16.73 -16.05
C ASP A 557 -21.69 16.03 -14.85
N ALA A 558 -21.51 14.71 -14.96
CA ALA A 558 -20.75 13.95 -13.97
C ALA A 558 -19.33 14.52 -13.85
N LEU A 559 -18.60 14.69 -14.95
CA LEU A 559 -17.25 15.29 -14.99
C LEU A 559 -17.18 16.69 -14.37
N THR A 560 -18.20 17.50 -14.60
CA THR A 560 -18.26 18.89 -14.15
C THR A 560 -18.52 18.99 -12.65
N GLN A 561 -19.37 18.11 -12.09
CA GLN A 561 -19.58 17.99 -10.64
C GLN A 561 -18.29 17.60 -9.89
N PHE A 562 -17.36 16.88 -10.52
CA PHE A 562 -16.09 16.44 -9.91
C PHE A 562 -14.88 17.31 -10.28
N GLY A 563 -15.11 18.57 -10.70
CA GLY A 563 -14.15 19.51 -11.29
C GLY A 563 -12.65 19.36 -10.93
N THR A 564 -11.82 19.56 -11.97
CA THR A 564 -10.34 19.66 -12.03
C THR A 564 -9.51 18.38 -12.04
N ASN A 565 -9.81 17.34 -11.25
CA ASN A 565 -8.98 16.10 -11.24
C ASN A 565 -9.19 15.17 -12.47
N PHE A 566 -10.19 15.44 -13.30
CA PHE A 566 -10.53 14.64 -14.48
C PHE A 566 -10.09 15.28 -15.81
N LYS A 567 -9.73 16.58 -15.81
CA LYS A 567 -9.38 17.34 -17.04
C LYS A 567 -8.06 16.89 -17.67
N GLU A 568 -7.19 16.22 -16.92
CA GLU A 568 -5.89 15.75 -17.44
C GLU A 568 -5.97 14.42 -18.19
N GLY A 569 -6.96 13.56 -17.88
CA GLY A 569 -7.24 12.36 -18.67
C GLY A 569 -7.85 12.67 -20.06
N THR A 570 -8.52 13.82 -20.19
CA THR A 570 -9.12 14.29 -21.45
C THR A 570 -8.17 15.12 -22.31
N ALA A 571 -7.12 15.71 -21.73
CA ALA A 571 -6.07 16.41 -22.49
C ALA A 571 -5.34 15.46 -23.47
N LEU A 572 -5.17 14.19 -23.10
CA LEU A 572 -4.64 13.14 -23.99
C LEU A 572 -5.62 12.78 -25.13
N ARG A 573 -6.93 12.92 -24.93
CA ARG A 573 -7.94 12.65 -25.97
C ARG A 573 -8.10 13.77 -26.99
N LYS A 574 -7.96 15.05 -26.59
CA LYS A 574 -7.95 16.16 -27.57
C LYS A 574 -6.73 16.12 -28.49
N GLY A 575 -5.61 15.54 -28.04
CA GLY A 575 -4.45 15.27 -28.90
C GLY A 575 -4.61 14.05 -29.81
N ALA A 576 -5.29 13.00 -29.35
CA ALA A 576 -5.45 11.75 -30.09
C ALA A 576 -6.60 11.78 -31.12
N ILE A 577 -7.68 12.52 -30.87
CA ILE A 577 -8.80 12.66 -31.83
C ILE A 577 -8.51 13.74 -32.88
N ALA A 578 -7.60 14.68 -32.62
CA ALA A 578 -7.14 15.65 -33.60
C ALA A 578 -5.96 15.15 -34.48
N ARG A 579 -5.56 13.89 -34.33
CA ARG A 579 -4.49 13.23 -35.12
C ARG A 579 -4.84 11.77 -35.48
N LEU A 580 -6.12 11.51 -35.71
CA LEU A 580 -6.55 10.61 -36.78
C LEU A 580 -6.93 11.51 -37.96
#